data_AF-A0A8E2JIU4-F1
#
_entry.id   AF-A0A8E2JIU4-F1
#
_cell.length_a   1.000
_cell.length_b   1.000
_cell.length_c   1.000
_cell.angle_alpha   90.00
_cell.angle_beta   90.00
_cell.angle_gamma   90.00
#
_symmetry.space_group_name_H-M   'P 1'
#
loop_
_entity.id
_entity.type
_entity.pdbx_description
1 polymer ?
#
loop_
_entity_poly.entity_id
_entity_poly.type
_entity_poly.pdbx_seq_one_letter_code
_entity_poly.pdbx_strand_id
1 'polypeptide(L)'
;MKINPAPLHIAQVVLIGLSFCFAVAIIGTAAHTLHIFNTQQTSNPWWLPLWPQHFDTHSTSALIGSAASVVVLNAVFLIFSLVPRFNPSKRPTLRVLLALGTALPGALVTLCTVIYAHILNHNSPEIDTIETWTCRYKNDKPLQQDMSLASSMSNGNFGSLCTESKFALYGTLVVFLILSMSLGVSVVVWLADKWAERQRGKEWQDTNNVEMGGNVPKY
;
A
#
# COMPACT_ATOMS: atom_id res chain seq x y z
N MET A 1 -32.93 1.25 14.78
CA MET A 1 -32.33 0.72 13.53
C MET A 1 -31.24 -0.27 13.91
N LYS A 2 -31.31 -1.54 13.48
CA LYS A 2 -30.34 -2.58 13.86
C LYS A 2 -29.18 -2.56 12.86
N ILE A 3 -28.03 -2.03 13.28
CA ILE A 3 -26.84 -1.92 12.42
C ILE A 3 -26.20 -3.31 12.31
N ASN A 4 -26.03 -3.83 11.09
CA ASN A 4 -25.30 -5.08 10.85
C ASN A 4 -23.83 -4.74 10.51
N PRO A 5 -22.84 -5.13 11.34
CA PRO A 5 -21.43 -4.84 11.09
C PRO A 5 -20.76 -5.77 10.06
N ALA A 6 -21.40 -6.89 9.70
CA ALA A 6 -20.89 -7.86 8.74
C ALA A 6 -20.44 -7.28 7.37
N PRO A 7 -21.21 -6.40 6.68
CA PRO A 7 -20.77 -5.82 5.41
C PRO A 7 -19.51 -4.95 5.53
N LEU A 8 -19.35 -4.24 6.66
CA LEU A 8 -18.20 -3.38 6.88
C LEU A 8 -16.90 -4.17 7.07
N HIS A 9 -16.99 -5.34 7.70
CA HIS A 9 -15.87 -6.27 7.82
C HIS A 9 -15.40 -6.81 6.47
N ILE A 10 -16.34 -7.08 5.55
CA ILE A 10 -16.01 -7.56 4.20
C ILE A 10 -15.35 -6.43 3.40
N ALA A 11 -15.91 -5.21 3.48
CA ALA A 11 -15.35 -4.04 2.83
C ALA A 11 -13.89 -3.80 3.24
N GLN A 12 -13.58 -3.94 4.54
CA GLN A 12 -12.21 -3.81 5.05
C GLN A 12 -11.26 -4.86 4.45
N VAL A 13 -11.68 -6.13 4.36
CA VAL A 13 -10.85 -7.20 3.77
C VAL A 13 -10.60 -6.95 2.30
N VAL A 14 -11.61 -6.47 1.56
CA VAL A 14 -11.49 -6.12 0.14
C VAL A 14 -10.50 -4.96 -0.05
N LEU A 15 -10.58 -3.91 0.78
CA LEU A 15 -9.65 -2.78 0.72
C LEU A 15 -8.20 -3.22 0.97
N ILE A 16 -7.96 -4.05 2.00
CA ILE A 16 -6.61 -4.57 2.28
C ILE A 16 -6.12 -5.51 1.17
N GLY A 17 -7.00 -6.35 0.62
CA GLY A 17 -6.68 -7.19 -0.53
C GLY A 17 -6.27 -6.38 -1.76
N LEU A 18 -7.01 -5.31 -2.06
CA LEU A 18 -6.68 -4.40 -3.16
C LEU A 18 -5.33 -3.71 -2.92
N SER A 19 -5.10 -3.20 -1.71
CA SER A 19 -3.82 -2.61 -1.30
C SER A 19 -2.65 -3.58 -1.48
N PHE A 20 -2.84 -4.85 -1.11
CA PHE A 20 -1.85 -5.90 -1.31
C PHE A 20 -1.50 -6.11 -2.79
N CYS A 21 -2.51 -6.20 -3.67
CA CYS A 21 -2.29 -6.35 -5.11
C CYS A 21 -1.51 -5.15 -5.70
N PHE A 22 -1.87 -3.92 -5.32
CA PHE A 22 -1.14 -2.72 -5.74
C PHE A 22 0.30 -2.73 -5.23
N ALA A 23 0.53 -3.10 -3.97
CA ALA A 23 1.88 -3.17 -3.41
C ALA A 23 2.77 -4.17 -4.17
N VAL A 24 2.25 -5.34 -4.54
CA VAL A 24 2.98 -6.31 -5.37
C VAL A 24 3.29 -5.75 -6.77
N ALA A 25 2.33 -5.08 -7.40
CA ALA A 25 2.54 -4.46 -8.70
C ALA A 25 3.62 -3.36 -8.65
N ILE A 26 3.63 -2.54 -7.59
CA ILE A 26 4.66 -1.49 -7.36
C ILE A 26 6.05 -2.11 -7.21
N ILE A 27 6.19 -3.20 -6.45
CA ILE A 27 7.45 -3.93 -6.35
C ILE A 27 7.89 -4.41 -7.73
N GLY A 28 6.97 -5.00 -8.51
CA GLY A 28 7.26 -5.50 -9.84
C GLY A 28 7.79 -4.41 -10.78
N THR A 29 7.10 -3.28 -10.87
CA THR A 29 7.50 -2.19 -11.76
C THR A 29 8.77 -1.49 -11.28
N ALA A 30 8.91 -1.21 -9.98
CA ALA A 30 10.10 -0.56 -9.42
C ALA A 30 11.34 -1.47 -9.46
N ALA A 31 11.20 -2.77 -9.22
CA ALA A 31 12.31 -3.71 -9.31
C ALA A 31 12.76 -3.91 -10.77
N HIS A 32 11.81 -3.95 -11.71
CA HIS A 32 12.14 -4.04 -13.13
C HIS A 32 12.92 -2.80 -13.60
N THR A 33 12.47 -1.59 -13.26
CA THR A 33 13.20 -0.36 -13.65
C THR A 33 14.59 -0.29 -13.03
N LEU A 34 14.73 -0.68 -11.76
CA LEU A 34 16.02 -0.72 -11.07
C LEU A 34 16.96 -1.79 -11.67
N HIS A 35 16.43 -2.95 -12.06
CA HIS A 35 17.21 -4.00 -12.70
C HIS A 35 17.77 -3.53 -14.05
N ILE A 36 16.93 -2.93 -14.89
CA ILE A 36 17.38 -2.36 -16.17
C ILE A 36 18.46 -1.31 -15.93
N PHE A 37 18.24 -0.36 -15.01
CA PHE A 37 19.25 0.63 -14.66
C PHE A 37 20.61 0.01 -14.28
N ASN A 38 20.61 -0.97 -13.37
CA ASN A 38 21.85 -1.61 -12.91
C ASN A 38 22.56 -2.39 -14.02
N THR A 39 21.81 -3.11 -14.87
CA THR A 39 22.36 -3.82 -16.03
C THR A 39 22.95 -2.83 -17.04
N GLN A 40 22.27 -1.72 -17.30
CA GLN A 40 22.70 -0.69 -18.25
C GLN A 40 23.94 0.07 -17.78
N GLN A 41 24.03 0.36 -16.49
CA GLN A 41 25.17 1.08 -15.92
C GLN A 41 26.44 0.22 -15.90
N THR A 42 26.32 -1.08 -15.61
CA THR A 42 27.46 -1.99 -15.45
C THR A 42 27.97 -2.59 -16.76
N SER A 43 27.08 -2.79 -17.73
CA SER A 43 27.39 -3.52 -18.97
C SER A 43 27.77 -2.59 -20.13
N ASN A 44 28.29 -1.40 -19.87
CA ASN A 44 28.50 -0.37 -20.89
C ASN A 44 29.98 -0.33 -21.38
N PRO A 45 30.37 -1.15 -22.39
CA PRO A 45 31.77 -1.29 -22.81
C PRO A 45 32.37 -0.07 -23.51
N TRP A 46 31.56 0.91 -23.92
CA TRP A 46 31.99 2.02 -24.77
C TRP A 46 32.03 3.39 -24.07
N TRP A 47 31.82 3.43 -22.74
CA TRP A 47 31.92 4.67 -21.94
C TRP A 47 30.96 5.78 -22.41
N LEU A 48 29.90 5.43 -23.16
CA LEU A 48 28.86 6.40 -23.53
C LEU A 48 27.96 6.65 -22.32
N PRO A 49 27.82 7.91 -21.86
CA PRO A 49 26.98 8.25 -20.72
C PRO A 49 25.50 8.21 -21.12
N LEU A 50 24.91 7.01 -21.17
CA LEU A 50 23.46 6.82 -21.30
C LEU A 50 22.71 7.27 -20.03
N TRP A 51 23.38 7.11 -18.89
CA TRP A 51 22.94 7.52 -17.57
C TRP A 51 23.95 8.55 -17.00
N PRO A 52 23.50 9.55 -16.23
CA PRO A 52 24.41 10.49 -15.57
C PRO A 52 25.28 9.78 -14.52
N GLN A 53 26.46 10.32 -14.25
CA GLN A 53 27.42 9.77 -13.28
C GLN A 53 26.97 9.96 -11.81
N HIS A 54 26.15 10.99 -11.55
CA HIS A 54 25.52 11.25 -10.26
C HIS A 54 24.03 10.98 -10.38
N PHE A 55 23.62 9.78 -9.95
CA PHE A 55 22.25 9.31 -10.11
C PHE A 55 21.68 8.86 -8.77
N ASP A 56 20.51 9.41 -8.41
CA ASP A 56 19.88 9.07 -7.14
C ASP A 56 18.93 7.87 -7.31
N THR A 57 19.36 6.72 -6.79
CA THR A 57 18.58 5.46 -6.76
C THR A 57 17.83 5.27 -5.44
N HIS A 58 17.96 6.19 -4.49
CA HIS A 58 17.32 6.07 -3.18
C HIS A 58 15.80 6.20 -3.29
N SER A 59 15.28 7.00 -4.23
CA SER A 59 13.83 7.11 -4.49
C SER A 59 13.23 5.75 -4.85
N THR A 60 13.79 5.05 -5.84
CA THR A 60 13.30 3.74 -6.28
C THR A 60 13.51 2.66 -5.21
N SER A 61 14.63 2.70 -4.50
CA SER A 61 14.89 1.76 -3.40
C SER A 61 13.90 1.96 -2.24
N ALA A 62 13.54 3.21 -1.93
CA ALA A 62 12.53 3.53 -0.92
C ALA A 62 11.12 3.08 -1.35
N LEU A 63 10.77 3.19 -2.64
CA LEU A 63 9.51 2.65 -3.19
C LEU A 63 9.43 1.12 -3.03
N ILE A 64 10.51 0.39 -3.33
CA ILE A 64 10.57 -1.05 -3.15
C ILE A 64 10.45 -1.42 -1.65
N GLY A 65 11.21 -0.75 -0.79
CA GLY A 65 11.20 -1.02 0.66
C GLY A 65 9.85 -0.76 1.32
N SER A 66 9.19 0.33 0.95
CA SER A 66 7.85 0.66 1.46
C SER A 66 6.78 -0.31 0.96
N ALA A 67 6.78 -0.63 -0.33
CA ALA A 67 5.84 -1.59 -0.89
C ALA A 67 6.04 -3.00 -0.30
N ALA A 68 7.28 -3.44 -0.10
CA ALA A 68 7.58 -4.71 0.58
C ALA A 68 7.07 -4.73 2.03
N SER A 69 7.24 -3.63 2.76
CA SER A 69 6.70 -3.49 4.12
C SER A 69 5.17 -3.61 4.14
N VAL A 70 4.49 -2.93 3.20
CA VAL A 70 3.02 -3.02 3.06
C VAL A 70 2.56 -4.43 2.71
N VAL A 71 3.26 -5.14 1.82
CA VAL A 71 2.96 -6.54 1.47
C VAL A 71 2.98 -7.41 2.73
N VAL A 72 4.01 -7.29 3.57
CA VAL A 72 4.12 -8.07 4.82
C VAL A 72 2.99 -7.72 5.78
N LEU A 73 2.74 -6.43 6.03
CA LEU A 73 1.70 -5.97 6.95
C LEU A 73 0.29 -6.39 6.49
N ASN A 74 0.00 -6.26 5.20
CA ASN A 74 -1.28 -6.68 4.62
C ASN A 74 -1.42 -8.20 4.63
N ALA A 75 -0.36 -8.96 4.34
CA ALA A 75 -0.38 -10.42 4.42
C ALA A 75 -0.72 -10.90 5.83
N VAL A 76 -0.11 -10.30 6.87
CA VAL A 76 -0.44 -10.59 8.28
C VAL A 76 -1.93 -10.35 8.52
N PHE A 77 -2.46 -9.18 8.15
CA PHE A 77 -3.88 -8.88 8.33
C PHE A 77 -4.80 -9.89 7.62
N LEU A 78 -4.50 -10.22 6.35
CA LEU A 78 -5.30 -11.14 5.55
C LEU A 78 -5.26 -12.56 6.11
N ILE A 79 -4.09 -13.06 6.52
CA ILE A 79 -3.96 -14.40 7.12
C ILE A 79 -4.86 -14.50 8.36
N PHE A 80 -4.78 -13.53 9.27
CA PHE A 80 -5.61 -13.53 10.47
C PHE A 80 -7.10 -13.35 10.16
N SER A 81 -7.45 -12.60 9.11
CA SER A 81 -8.85 -12.37 8.75
C SER A 81 -9.50 -13.51 7.95
N LEU A 82 -8.74 -14.24 7.13
CA LEU A 82 -9.27 -15.31 6.27
C LEU A 82 -9.18 -16.69 6.92
N VAL A 83 -8.21 -16.93 7.80
CA VAL A 83 -8.03 -18.24 8.43
C VAL A 83 -9.09 -18.42 9.53
N PRO A 84 -10.02 -19.39 9.41
CA PRO A 84 -11.13 -19.56 10.36
C PRO A 84 -10.65 -19.86 11.78
N ARG A 85 -9.48 -20.48 11.92
CA ARG A 85 -8.82 -20.79 13.21
C ARG A 85 -8.48 -19.54 14.02
N PHE A 86 -8.19 -18.42 13.35
CA PHE A 86 -7.83 -17.15 13.99
C PHE A 86 -8.98 -16.14 13.99
N ASN A 87 -10.18 -16.55 13.57
CA ASN A 87 -11.30 -15.67 13.22
C ASN A 87 -11.54 -14.56 14.28
N PRO A 88 -11.09 -13.32 13.99
CA PRO A 88 -11.19 -12.21 14.93
C PRO A 88 -12.62 -11.66 14.99
N SER A 89 -13.56 -12.19 14.18
CA SER A 89 -14.97 -11.81 14.22
C SER A 89 -15.64 -12.10 15.56
N LYS A 90 -15.05 -12.97 16.41
CA LYS A 90 -15.51 -13.20 17.78
C LYS A 90 -14.90 -12.24 18.82
N ARG A 91 -13.90 -11.43 18.43
CA ARG A 91 -13.14 -10.52 19.31
C ARG A 91 -12.93 -9.17 18.61
N PRO A 92 -13.91 -8.25 18.65
CA PRO A 92 -13.87 -6.99 17.91
C PRO A 92 -12.66 -6.12 18.27
N THR A 93 -12.25 -6.11 19.53
CA THR A 93 -11.06 -5.38 20.00
C THR A 93 -9.76 -5.90 19.36
N LEU A 94 -9.63 -7.23 19.19
CA LEU A 94 -8.42 -7.82 18.60
C LEU A 94 -8.33 -7.51 17.10
N ARG A 95 -9.46 -7.53 16.39
CA ARG A 95 -9.52 -7.18 14.97
C ARG A 95 -9.06 -5.75 14.72
N VAL A 96 -9.52 -4.82 15.56
CA VAL A 96 -9.21 -3.40 15.44
C VAL A 96 -7.76 -3.12 15.81
N LEU A 97 -7.26 -3.78 16.85
CA LEU A 97 -5.84 -3.71 17.20
C LEU A 97 -4.95 -4.22 16.06
N LEU A 98 -5.34 -5.33 15.42
CA LEU A 98 -4.63 -5.87 14.27
C LEU A 98 -4.69 -4.90 13.08
N ALA A 99 -5.87 -4.34 12.79
CA ALA A 99 -6.05 -3.38 11.71
C ALA A 99 -5.23 -2.10 11.92
N LEU A 100 -5.23 -1.53 13.13
CA LEU A 100 -4.38 -0.40 13.47
C LEU A 100 -2.90 -0.78 13.39
N GLY A 101 -2.54 -1.94 13.95
CA GLY A 101 -1.17 -2.44 14.00
C GLY A 101 -0.56 -2.72 12.63
N THR A 102 -1.37 -2.97 11.60
CA THR A 102 -0.90 -3.17 10.23
C THR A 102 -1.09 -1.95 9.34
N ALA A 103 -2.28 -1.34 9.34
CA ALA A 103 -2.61 -0.27 8.39
C ALA A 103 -1.98 1.08 8.77
N LEU A 104 -1.81 1.38 10.06
CA LEU A 104 -1.19 2.63 10.52
C LEU A 104 0.30 2.73 10.15
N PRO A 105 1.16 1.74 10.49
CA PRO A 105 2.56 1.80 10.05
C PRO A 105 2.68 1.72 8.52
N GLY A 106 1.84 0.95 7.84
CA GLY A 106 1.81 0.91 6.37
C GLY A 106 1.48 2.29 5.75
N ALA A 107 0.49 3.00 6.29
CA ALA A 107 0.12 4.34 5.84
C ALA A 107 1.25 5.36 6.11
N LEU A 108 1.89 5.30 7.27
CA LEU A 108 3.00 6.20 7.60
C LEU A 108 4.20 5.98 6.67
N VAL A 109 4.60 4.72 6.47
CA VAL A 109 5.74 4.38 5.59
C VAL A 109 5.46 4.83 4.15
N THR A 110 4.26 4.55 3.61
CA THR A 110 3.92 4.95 2.24
C THR A 110 3.82 6.47 2.08
N LEU A 111 3.31 7.19 3.08
CA LEU A 111 3.30 8.66 3.08
C LEU A 111 4.72 9.24 3.07
N CYS A 112 5.59 8.76 3.96
CA CYS A 112 6.99 9.20 4.02
C CYS A 112 7.71 8.93 2.70
N THR A 113 7.48 7.77 2.08
CA THR A 113 8.09 7.43 0.79
C THR A 113 7.61 8.33 -0.34
N VAL A 114 6.31 8.63 -0.41
CA VAL A 114 5.77 9.53 -1.45
C VAL A 114 6.37 10.94 -1.30
N ILE A 115 6.44 11.46 -0.07
CA ILE A 115 7.05 12.77 0.21
C ILE A 115 8.53 12.74 -0.20
N TYR A 116 9.27 11.71 0.23
CA TYR A 116 10.69 11.57 -0.08
C TYR A 116 10.94 11.49 -1.60
N ALA A 117 10.17 10.67 -2.32
CA ALA A 117 10.27 10.54 -3.77
C ALA A 117 9.99 11.87 -4.49
N HIS A 118 8.99 12.64 -4.04
CA HIS A 118 8.71 13.96 -4.60
C HIS A 118 9.82 14.98 -4.33
N ILE A 119 10.42 14.97 -3.15
CA ILE A 119 11.56 15.85 -2.83
C ILE A 119 12.74 15.53 -3.75
N LEU A 120 13.08 14.24 -3.90
CA LEU A 120 14.17 13.81 -4.78
C LEU A 120 13.89 14.17 -6.24
N ASN A 121 12.67 13.96 -6.72
CA ASN A 121 12.28 14.31 -8.08
C ASN A 121 12.28 15.83 -8.35
N HIS A 122 12.09 16.66 -7.31
CA HIS A 122 12.13 18.12 -7.43
C HIS A 122 13.54 18.67 -7.63
N ASN A 123 14.57 17.94 -7.20
CA ASN A 123 15.97 18.34 -7.34
C ASN A 123 16.51 18.21 -8.79
N SER A 124 15.71 17.67 -9.71
CA SER A 124 16.04 17.66 -11.14
C SER A 124 16.00 19.09 -11.70
N PRO A 125 16.99 19.54 -12.51
CA PRO A 125 18.03 18.75 -13.20
C PRO A 125 19.38 18.61 -12.48
N GLU A 126 19.53 19.13 -11.27
CA GLU A 126 20.83 19.09 -10.55
C GLU A 126 21.19 17.67 -10.12
N ILE A 127 20.19 16.90 -9.66
CA ILE A 127 20.30 15.47 -9.38
C ILE A 127 19.11 14.77 -10.02
N ASP A 128 19.36 13.85 -10.94
CA ASP A 128 18.31 13.08 -11.63
C ASP A 128 18.07 11.70 -10.96
N THR A 129 16.81 11.28 -10.97
CA THR A 129 16.35 9.95 -10.55
C THR A 129 16.03 9.08 -11.76
N ILE A 130 15.84 7.76 -11.56
CA ILE A 130 15.37 6.84 -12.62
C ILE A 130 14.12 7.39 -13.30
N GLU A 131 13.19 7.94 -12.52
CA GLU A 131 11.94 8.50 -13.02
C GLU A 131 12.16 9.77 -13.85
N THR A 132 12.84 10.78 -13.30
CA THR A 132 12.99 12.08 -13.99
C THR A 132 13.78 11.94 -15.29
N TRP A 133 14.83 11.12 -15.28
CA TRP A 133 15.67 10.86 -16.45
C TRP A 133 14.91 10.11 -17.54
N THR A 134 14.34 8.94 -17.21
CA THR A 134 13.63 8.12 -18.22
C THR A 134 12.44 8.88 -18.80
N CYS A 135 11.72 9.67 -17.99
CA CYS A 135 10.62 10.49 -18.47
C CYS A 135 11.05 11.70 -19.30
N ARG A 136 12.23 12.28 -19.05
CA ARG A 136 12.78 13.37 -19.86
C ARG A 136 13.14 12.89 -21.27
N TYR A 137 13.84 11.76 -21.36
CA TYR A 137 14.37 11.23 -22.62
C TYR A 137 13.46 10.20 -23.31
N LYS A 138 12.22 10.02 -22.84
CA LYS A 138 11.29 9.00 -23.38
C LYS A 138 10.93 9.16 -24.86
N ASN A 139 11.00 10.40 -25.37
CA ASN A 139 10.62 10.76 -26.74
C ASN A 139 11.85 10.99 -27.63
N ASP A 140 13.05 10.91 -27.06
CA ASP A 140 14.26 11.13 -27.83
C ASP A 140 14.52 9.92 -28.71
N LYS A 141 15.00 10.19 -29.93
CA LYS A 141 15.29 9.12 -30.88
C LYS A 141 16.31 8.18 -30.24
N PRO A 142 16.11 6.85 -30.31
CA PRO A 142 17.14 5.92 -29.87
C PRO A 142 18.43 6.32 -30.59
N LEU A 143 19.54 6.41 -29.85
CA LEU A 143 20.85 6.71 -30.41
C LEU A 143 21.06 5.85 -31.66
N GLN A 144 20.94 6.46 -32.85
CA GLN A 144 21.31 5.85 -34.12
C GLN A 144 22.83 5.88 -34.14
N GLN A 145 23.45 4.91 -33.49
CA GLN A 145 24.86 4.62 -33.70
C GLN A 145 24.93 3.49 -34.71
N ASP A 146 25.80 3.63 -35.73
CA ASP A 146 26.10 2.65 -36.78
C ASP A 146 26.66 1.31 -36.26
N MET A 147 26.58 1.07 -34.96
CA MET A 147 27.02 -0.13 -34.27
C MET A 147 25.78 -0.78 -33.65
N SER A 148 25.58 -2.08 -33.90
CA SER A 148 24.50 -2.88 -33.35
C SER A 148 24.62 -3.00 -31.82
N LEU A 149 24.18 -1.99 -31.07
CA LEU A 149 23.95 -2.13 -29.64
C LEU A 149 22.76 -3.07 -29.45
N ALA A 150 22.85 -3.94 -28.44
CA ALA A 150 21.69 -4.72 -28.01
C ALA A 150 20.53 -3.76 -27.74
N SER A 151 19.31 -4.12 -28.15
CA SER A 151 18.11 -3.30 -27.94
C SER A 151 17.86 -2.98 -26.46
N SER A 152 18.43 -3.76 -25.54
CA SER A 152 18.44 -3.50 -24.11
C SER A 152 19.24 -2.26 -23.73
N MET A 153 20.25 -1.85 -24.52
CA MET A 153 21.17 -0.73 -24.25
C MET A 153 20.90 0.55 -25.03
N SER A 154 19.66 0.72 -25.44
CA SER A 154 19.16 1.91 -26.13
C SER A 154 18.06 2.60 -25.31
N ASN A 155 17.86 3.89 -25.54
CA ASN A 155 16.74 4.67 -24.98
C ASN A 155 15.36 4.18 -25.47
N GLY A 156 15.30 3.19 -26.37
CA GLY A 156 14.05 2.64 -26.89
C GLY A 156 13.05 2.18 -25.82
N ASN A 157 13.53 1.74 -24.65
CA ASN A 157 12.68 1.29 -23.55
C ASN A 157 12.32 2.38 -22.52
N PHE A 158 12.83 3.61 -22.67
CA PHE A 158 12.64 4.68 -21.67
C PHE A 158 11.17 5.10 -21.53
N GLY A 159 10.38 4.97 -22.59
CA GLY A 159 8.92 5.17 -22.51
C GLY A 159 8.23 4.19 -21.56
N SER A 160 8.61 2.90 -21.60
CA SER A 160 8.07 1.89 -20.68
C SER A 160 8.55 2.16 -19.26
N LEU A 161 9.85 2.41 -19.09
CA LEU A 161 10.46 2.68 -17.78
C LEU A 161 9.88 3.92 -17.10
N CYS A 162 9.59 4.98 -17.86
CA CYS A 162 8.90 6.17 -17.35
C CYS A 162 7.50 5.83 -16.86
N THR A 163 6.75 5.04 -17.62
CA THR A 163 5.38 4.63 -17.25
C THR A 163 5.39 3.75 -16.00
N GLU A 164 6.31 2.78 -15.93
CA GLU A 164 6.50 1.88 -14.80
C GLU A 164 6.92 2.62 -13.52
N SER A 165 7.83 3.59 -13.63
CA SER A 165 8.29 4.40 -12.50
C SER A 165 7.18 5.33 -12.00
N LYS A 166 6.42 5.96 -12.91
CA LYS A 166 5.24 6.75 -12.54
C LYS A 166 4.16 5.89 -11.88
N PHE A 167 3.93 4.68 -12.40
CA PHE A 167 3.00 3.75 -11.78
C PHE A 167 3.46 3.36 -10.37
N ALA A 168 4.76 3.15 -10.14
CA ALA A 168 5.27 2.86 -8.80
C ALA A 168 5.02 4.03 -7.82
N LEU A 169 5.29 5.27 -8.22
CA LEU A 169 5.10 6.46 -7.38
C LEU A 169 3.60 6.71 -7.11
N TYR A 170 2.78 6.84 -8.16
CA TYR A 170 1.35 7.10 -7.99
C TYR A 170 0.62 5.91 -7.37
N GLY A 171 1.06 4.69 -7.66
CA GLY A 171 0.58 3.48 -7.01
C GLY A 171 0.80 3.51 -5.50
N THR A 172 1.96 3.98 -5.05
CA THR A 172 2.25 4.14 -3.61
C THR A 172 1.30 5.15 -2.96
N LEU A 173 0.97 6.25 -3.64
CA LEU A 173 -0.03 7.22 -3.18
C LEU A 173 -1.44 6.59 -3.10
N VAL A 174 -1.83 5.78 -4.10
CA VAL A 174 -3.11 5.05 -4.06
C VAL A 174 -3.14 4.07 -2.89
N VAL A 175 -2.05 3.34 -2.64
CA VAL A 175 -1.92 2.44 -1.48
C VAL A 175 -2.09 3.21 -0.17
N PHE A 176 -1.45 4.38 -0.03
CA PHE A 176 -1.61 5.25 1.14
C PHE A 176 -3.08 5.63 1.37
N LEU A 177 -3.80 6.03 0.32
CA LEU A 177 -5.22 6.38 0.40
C LEU A 177 -6.09 5.18 0.79
N ILE A 178 -5.83 4.01 0.21
CA ILE A 178 -6.56 2.78 0.55
C ILE A 178 -6.33 2.37 2.00
N LEU A 179 -5.09 2.44 2.50
CA LEU A 179 -4.78 2.14 3.90
C LEU A 179 -5.44 3.15 4.85
N SER A 180 -5.47 4.43 4.49
CA SER A 180 -6.15 5.47 5.26
C SER A 180 -7.67 5.25 5.31
N MET A 181 -8.29 4.88 4.18
CA MET A 181 -9.70 4.49 4.14
C MET A 181 -9.98 3.24 4.99
N SER A 182 -9.09 2.24 4.93
CA SER A 182 -9.20 1.02 5.75
C SER A 182 -9.13 1.32 7.26
N LEU A 183 -8.27 2.25 7.68
CA LEU A 183 -8.23 2.73 9.06
C LEU A 183 -9.56 3.37 9.47
N GLY A 184 -10.13 4.23 8.62
CA GLY A 184 -11.44 4.83 8.85
C GLY A 184 -12.54 3.78 9.03
N VAL A 185 -12.60 2.79 8.13
CA VAL A 185 -13.55 1.67 8.23
C VAL A 185 -13.34 0.88 9.53
N SER A 186 -12.09 0.65 9.94
CA SER A 186 -11.75 -0.08 11.17
C SER A 186 -12.30 0.61 12.41
N VAL A 187 -12.19 1.94 12.48
CA VAL A 187 -12.73 2.74 13.59
C VAL A 187 -14.27 2.70 13.59
N VAL A 188 -14.90 2.85 12.43
CA VAL A 188 -16.37 2.79 12.31
C VAL A 188 -16.90 1.43 12.74
N VAL A 189 -16.26 0.35 12.29
CA VAL A 189 -16.57 -1.03 12.70
C VAL A 189 -16.47 -1.18 14.22
N TRP A 190 -15.38 -0.71 14.82
CA TRP A 190 -15.18 -0.78 16.26
C TRP A 190 -16.28 -0.06 17.04
N LEU A 191 -16.67 1.13 16.60
CA LEU A 191 -17.75 1.91 17.21
C LEU A 191 -19.09 1.19 17.08
N ALA A 192 -19.37 0.60 15.91
CA ALA A 192 -20.59 -0.17 15.68
C ALA A 192 -20.66 -1.40 16.59
N ASP A 193 -19.55 -2.15 16.72
CA ASP A 193 -19.45 -3.31 17.60
C ASP A 193 -19.64 -2.91 19.07
N LYS A 194 -18.98 -1.84 19.52
CA LYS A 194 -19.14 -1.31 20.89
C LYS A 194 -20.55 -0.82 21.17
N TRP A 195 -21.20 -0.21 20.20
CA TRP A 195 -22.59 0.23 20.34
C TRP A 195 -23.54 -0.96 20.42
N ALA A 196 -23.33 -2.00 19.60
CA ALA A 196 -24.12 -3.24 19.64
C ALA A 196 -23.95 -3.99 20.98
N GLU A 197 -22.74 -4.05 21.53
CA GLU A 197 -22.49 -4.63 22.87
C GLU A 197 -23.28 -3.90 23.96
N ARG A 198 -23.30 -2.56 23.93
CA ARG A 198 -24.04 -1.74 24.91
C ARG A 198 -25.56 -1.93 24.81
N GLN A 199 -26.11 -2.02 23.59
CA GLN A 199 -27.54 -2.24 23.39
C GLN A 199 -27.97 -3.60 23.95
N ARG A 200 -27.21 -4.66 23.66
CA ARG A 200 -27.46 -5.99 24.24
C ARG A 200 -27.45 -5.94 25.76
N GLY A 201 -26.48 -5.26 26.37
CA GLY A 201 -26.42 -5.11 27.83
C GLY A 201 -27.67 -4.49 28.43
N LYS A 202 -28.26 -3.48 27.78
CA LYS A 202 -29.53 -2.86 28.20
C LYS A 202 -30.70 -3.81 28.07
N GLU A 203 -30.82 -4.51 26.93
CA GLU A 203 -31.88 -5.51 26.71
C GLU A 203 -31.88 -6.62 27.77
N TRP A 204 -30.70 -7.12 28.15
CA TRP A 204 -30.55 -8.10 29.25
C TRP A 204 -31.00 -7.54 30.60
N GLN A 205 -30.66 -6.29 30.90
CA GLN A 205 -31.04 -5.65 32.16
C GLN A 205 -32.55 -5.40 32.23
N ASP A 206 -33.16 -4.93 31.14
CA ASP A 206 -34.61 -4.74 31.05
C ASP A 206 -35.38 -6.06 31.18
N THR A 207 -34.89 -7.13 30.54
CA THR A 207 -35.48 -8.48 30.65
C THR A 207 -35.46 -8.99 32.10
N ASN A 208 -34.30 -8.92 32.76
CA ASN A 208 -34.16 -9.35 34.16
C ASN A 208 -35.03 -8.52 35.12
N ASN A 209 -35.17 -7.21 34.87
CA ASN A 209 -36.01 -6.33 35.69
C ASN A 209 -37.49 -6.70 35.58
N VAL A 210 -37.97 -7.09 34.39
CA VAL A 210 -39.35 -7.53 34.18
C VAL A 210 -39.63 -8.86 34.88
N GLU A 211 -38.71 -9.82 34.80
CA GLU A 211 -38.84 -11.11 35.49
C GLU A 211 -38.87 -10.95 37.02
N MET A 212 -38.03 -10.07 37.59
CA MET A 212 -38.04 -9.81 39.03
C MET A 212 -39.27 -9.01 39.50
N GLY A 213 -39.78 -8.09 38.68
CA GLY A 213 -41.01 -7.34 38.98
C GLY A 213 -42.29 -8.17 38.89
N GLY A 214 -42.32 -9.20 38.01
CA GLY A 214 -43.44 -10.11 37.85
C GLY A 214 -43.59 -11.13 38.99
N ASN A 215 -42.53 -11.36 39.77
CA ASN A 215 -42.49 -12.40 40.81
C ASN A 215 -42.77 -11.87 42.23
N VAL A 216 -43.26 -10.63 42.37
CA VAL A 216 -43.66 -10.06 43.66
C VAL A 216 -45.06 -10.59 44.02
N PRO A 217 -45.21 -11.43 45.06
CA PRO A 217 -46.52 -11.94 45.47
C PRO A 217 -47.39 -10.77 45.93
N LYS A 218 -48.57 -10.64 45.34
CA LYS A 218 -49.61 -9.72 45.83
C LYS A 218 -50.20 -10.35 47.09
N TYR A 219 -49.85 -9.81 48.25
CA TYR A 219 -50.53 -10.07 49.52
C TYR A 219 -51.91 -9.41 49.53
#